data_AF-A0A9E1R5Z7-F1
#
_entry.id   AF-A0A9E1R5Z7-F1
#
_cell.length_a   1.000
_cell.length_b   1.000
_cell.length_c   1.000
_cell.angle_alpha   90.00
_cell.angle_beta   90.00
_cell.angle_gamma   90.00
#
_symmetry.space_group_name_H-M   'P 1'
#
loop_
_entity.id
_entity.type
_entity.pdbx_description
1 polymer ?
#
loop_
_entity_poly.entity_id
_entity_poly.type
_entity_poly.pdbx_seq_one_letter_code
_entity_poly.pdbx_strand_id
1 'polypeptide(L)'
;MKQIVLVRHGQSVWNLQNRFTGWVDVDLSERGISEARAAGKALAERGFRFDRAASSMLKRAIRTLWLILDEMDQMYVPVETDWRLNERHYGA
;
A
#
# COMPACT_ATOMS: atom_id res chain seq x y z
N MET A 1 3.78 20.70 -13.60
CA MET A 1 2.66 20.62 -12.64
C MET A 1 2.96 19.47 -11.68
N LYS A 2 2.70 19.62 -10.38
CA LYS A 2 2.92 18.52 -9.42
C LYS A 2 1.72 17.58 -9.41
N GLN A 3 1.95 16.28 -9.37
CA GLN A 3 0.91 15.26 -9.28
C GLN A 3 1.08 14.46 -7.99
N ILE A 4 -0.03 14.04 -7.39
CA ILE A 4 -0.06 13.17 -6.21
C ILE A 4 -0.96 11.99 -6.55
N VAL A 5 -0.49 10.77 -6.29
CA VAL A 5 -1.26 9.54 -6.42
C VAL A 5 -1.46 8.96 -5.03
N LEU A 6 -2.71 8.70 -4.67
CA LEU A 6 -3.08 8.09 -3.40
C LEU A 6 -3.62 6.68 -3.65
N VAL A 7 -3.10 5.71 -2.91
CA VAL A 7 -3.52 4.31 -3.00
C VAL A 7 -3.86 3.79 -1.60
N ARG A 8 -5.04 3.17 -1.47
CA ARG A 8 -5.40 2.41 -0.27
C ARG A 8 -4.84 1.00 -0.38
N HIS A 9 -4.37 0.43 0.72
CA HIS A 9 -3.87 -0.95 0.76
C HIS A 9 -4.94 -1.95 0.26
N GLY A 10 -4.48 -3.07 -0.31
CA GLY A 10 -5.37 -4.17 -0.71
C GLY A 10 -6.04 -4.87 0.47
N GLN A 11 -6.94 -5.81 0.22
CA GLN A 11 -7.62 -6.55 1.28
C GLN A 11 -6.63 -7.19 2.28
N SER A 12 -6.83 -6.94 3.58
CA SER A 12 -6.06 -7.58 4.65
C SER A 12 -6.71 -8.89 5.13
N VAL A 13 -5.93 -9.76 5.78
CA VAL A 13 -6.45 -11.01 6.36
C VAL A 13 -7.59 -10.79 7.38
N TRP A 14 -7.57 -9.66 8.11
CA TRP A 14 -8.65 -9.33 9.05
C TRP A 14 -9.85 -8.66 8.37
N ASN A 15 -9.66 -7.92 7.28
CA ASN A 15 -10.79 -7.46 6.49
C ASN A 15 -11.55 -8.63 5.88
N LEU A 16 -10.84 -9.67 5.44
CA LEU A 16 -11.48 -10.92 4.98
C LEU A 16 -12.33 -11.57 6.10
N GLN A 17 -11.90 -11.45 7.36
CA GLN A 17 -12.62 -11.96 8.53
C GLN A 17 -13.65 -10.97 9.11
N ASN A 18 -13.89 -9.81 8.46
CA ASN A 18 -14.75 -8.74 8.97
C ASN A 18 -14.40 -8.25 10.39
N ARG A 19 -13.10 -8.25 10.73
CA ARG A 19 -12.58 -7.77 12.03
C ARG A 19 -12.05 -6.35 11.90
N PHE A 20 -12.22 -5.55 12.95
CA PHE A 20 -11.56 -4.24 13.06
C PHE A 20 -10.04 -4.44 13.18
N THR A 21 -9.30 -3.92 12.22
CA THR A 21 -7.84 -4.09 12.16
C THR A 21 -7.09 -3.04 12.97
N GLY A 22 -7.44 -1.76 12.80
CA GLY A 22 -6.74 -0.66 13.47
C GLY A 22 -5.22 -0.73 13.34
N TRP A 23 -4.51 -0.60 14.46
CA TRP A 23 -3.05 -0.66 14.50
C TRP A 23 -2.49 -2.08 14.60
N VAL A 24 -3.34 -3.11 14.60
CA VAL A 24 -2.87 -4.49 14.56
C VAL A 24 -2.18 -4.73 13.22
N ASP A 25 -0.93 -5.19 13.30
CA ASP A 25 -0.04 -5.33 12.16
C ASP A 25 -0.28 -6.65 11.42
N VAL A 26 -1.44 -6.74 10.79
CA VAL A 26 -1.87 -7.89 9.98
C VAL A 26 -1.49 -7.70 8.52
N ASP A 27 -1.34 -8.83 7.83
CA ASP A 27 -0.86 -8.86 6.46
C ASP A 27 -1.97 -8.75 5.41
N LEU A 28 -1.57 -8.61 4.14
CA LEU A 28 -2.47 -8.73 2.99
C LEU A 28 -2.97 -10.18 2.84
N SER A 29 -4.21 -10.34 2.38
CA SER A 29 -4.68 -11.62 1.84
C SER A 29 -4.10 -11.85 0.44
N GLU A 30 -4.24 -13.06 -0.10
CA GLU A 30 -3.86 -13.37 -1.49
C GLU A 30 -4.58 -12.45 -2.50
N ARG A 31 -5.84 -12.13 -2.21
CA ARG A 31 -6.60 -11.15 -2.96
C ARG A 31 -5.99 -9.75 -2.86
N GLY A 32 -5.61 -9.31 -1.65
CA GLY A 32 -4.96 -8.02 -1.45
C GLY A 32 -3.62 -7.88 -2.17
N ILE A 33 -2.86 -8.97 -2.29
CA ILE A 33 -1.64 -9.02 -3.10
C ILE A 33 -1.97 -8.82 -4.59
N SER A 34 -2.98 -9.54 -5.09
CA SER A 34 -3.43 -9.42 -6.48
C SER A 34 -3.92 -8.00 -6.81
N GLU A 35 -4.68 -7.38 -5.89
CA GLU A 35 -5.16 -5.99 -6.01
C GLU A 35 -4.00 -5.00 -6.10
N ALA A 36 -2.97 -5.16 -5.25
CA ALA A 36 -1.78 -4.31 -5.28
C ALA A 36 -1.00 -4.45 -6.60
N ARG A 37 -0.82 -5.68 -7.09
CA ARG A 37 -0.14 -5.91 -8.38
C ARG A 37 -0.92 -5.31 -9.55
N ALA A 38 -2.25 -5.47 -9.55
CA ALA A 38 -3.11 -4.87 -10.58
C ALA A 38 -3.01 -3.33 -10.59
N ALA A 39 -2.94 -2.70 -9.41
CA ALA A 39 -2.74 -1.26 -9.30
C ALA A 39 -1.37 -0.83 -9.88
N GLY A 40 -0.30 -1.57 -9.59
CA GLY A 40 1.03 -1.31 -10.16
C GLY A 40 1.04 -1.39 -11.68
N LYS A 41 0.45 -2.45 -12.26
CA LYS A 41 0.31 -2.59 -13.72
C LYS A 41 -0.45 -1.43 -14.35
N ALA A 42 -1.60 -1.07 -13.78
CA ALA A 42 -2.42 0.02 -14.30
C ALA A 42 -1.70 1.39 -14.24
N LEU A 43 -0.85 1.62 -13.24
CA LEU A 43 -0.02 2.82 -13.16
C LEU A 43 1.12 2.80 -14.20
N ALA A 44 1.77 1.65 -14.39
CA ALA A 44 2.81 1.48 -15.40
C ALA A 44 2.27 1.69 -16.82
N GLU A 45 1.13 1.08 -17.16
CA GLU A 45 0.46 1.20 -18.47
C GLU A 45 0.10 2.65 -18.82
N ARG A 46 -0.23 3.45 -17.80
CA ARG A 46 -0.55 4.89 -17.94
C ARG A 46 0.70 5.78 -17.92
N GLY A 47 1.89 5.19 -17.82
CA GLY A 47 3.17 5.92 -17.86
C GLY A 47 3.48 6.71 -16.59
N PHE A 48 2.91 6.35 -15.44
CA PHE A 48 3.24 7.02 -14.18
C PHE A 48 4.70 6.72 -13.76
N ARG A 49 5.35 7.76 -13.25
CA ARG A 49 6.69 7.72 -12.63
C ARG A 49 6.65 8.45 -11.31
N PHE A 50 7.40 7.97 -10.33
CA PHE A 50 7.45 8.52 -8.98
C PHE A 50 8.87 8.90 -8.61
N ASP A 51 9.04 10.12 -8.09
CA ASP A 51 10.32 10.56 -7.54
C ASP A 51 10.48 10.15 -6.06
N ARG A 52 9.36 9.99 -5.36
CA ARG A 52 9.27 9.67 -3.94
C ARG A 52 8.01 8.88 -3.65
N ALA A 53 8.07 8.00 -2.65
CA ALA A 53 6.93 7.28 -2.12
C ALA A 53 6.88 7.37 -0.59
N ALA A 54 5.67 7.26 -0.05
CA ALA A 54 5.44 7.24 1.39
C ALA A 54 4.46 6.13 1.78
N SER A 55 4.63 5.56 2.97
CA SER A 55 3.69 4.58 3.53
C SER A 55 3.54 4.76 5.04
N SER A 56 2.54 4.08 5.59
CA SER A 56 2.42 3.94 7.04
C SER A 56 3.46 2.95 7.58
N MET A 57 3.44 2.73 8.90
CA MET A 57 4.30 1.71 9.53
C MET A 57 3.66 0.31 9.53
N LEU A 58 2.52 0.12 8.86
CA LEU A 58 1.75 -1.13 8.89
C LEU A 58 2.09 -2.01 7.68
N LYS A 59 2.38 -3.30 7.91
CA LYS A 59 2.89 -4.22 6.88
C LYS A 59 2.02 -4.30 5.64
N ARG A 60 0.69 -4.22 5.80
CA ARG A 60 -0.25 -4.23 4.68
C ARG A 60 -0.09 -3.04 3.74
N ALA A 61 0.16 -1.84 4.28
CA ALA A 61 0.40 -0.65 3.46
C ALA A 61 1.79 -0.66 2.83
N ILE A 62 2.81 -1.07 3.60
CA ILE A 62 4.19 -1.22 3.11
C ILE A 62 4.23 -2.24 1.96
N ARG A 63 3.61 -3.41 2.13
CA ARG A 63 3.60 -4.46 1.12
C ARG A 63 2.81 -4.07 -0.12
N THR A 64 1.68 -3.37 0.02
CA THR A 64 0.97 -2.81 -1.15
C THR A 64 1.89 -1.86 -1.93
N LEU A 65 2.59 -0.94 -1.26
CA LEU A 65 3.53 -0.03 -1.91
C LEU A 65 4.64 -0.79 -2.64
N TRP A 66 5.27 -1.77 -1.99
CA TRP A 66 6.36 -2.54 -2.60
C TRP A 66 5.91 -3.30 -3.84
N LEU A 67 4.74 -3.95 -3.79
CA LEU A 67 4.18 -4.66 -4.95
C LEU A 67 3.87 -3.71 -6.11
N ILE A 68 3.41 -2.50 -5.82
CA ILE A 68 3.19 -1.47 -6.84
C ILE A 68 4.52 -1.04 -7.48
N LEU A 69 5.53 -0.72 -6.67
CA LEU A 69 6.84 -0.30 -7.18
C LEU A 69 7.57 -1.41 -7.95
N ASP A 70 7.40 -2.67 -7.54
CA ASP A 70 7.89 -3.87 -8.25
C ASP A 70 7.28 -3.97 -9.66
N GLU A 71 5.95 -3.94 -9.77
CA GLU A 71 5.25 -3.99 -11.07
C GLU A 71 5.54 -2.78 -11.97
N MET A 72 5.94 -1.66 -11.39
CA MET A 72 6.28 -0.43 -12.10
C MET A 72 7.77 -0.31 -12.44
N ASP A 73 8.59 -1.31 -12.10
CA ASP A 73 10.06 -1.28 -12.23
C ASP A 73 10.69 -0.03 -11.58
N GLN A 74 10.21 0.31 -10.39
CA GLN A 74 10.53 1.53 -9.64
C GLN A 74 10.89 1.23 -8.18
N MET A 75 11.41 0.04 -7.89
CA MET A 75 11.86 -0.33 -6.54
C MET A 75 13.00 0.54 -5.99
N TYR A 76 13.69 1.30 -6.86
CA TYR A 76 14.75 2.24 -6.48
C TYR A 76 14.21 3.55 -5.88
N VAL A 77 12.91 3.83 -5.99
CA VAL A 77 12.32 5.08 -5.51
C VAL A 77 12.48 5.18 -3.99
N PRO A 78 12.95 6.32 -3.45
CA PRO A 78 13.06 6.53 -2.01
C PRO A 78 11.68 6.41 -1.33
N VAL A 79 11.62 5.54 -0.32
CA VAL A 79 10.41 5.29 0.48
C VAL A 79 10.59 5.84 1.89
N GLU A 80 9.67 6.70 2.33
CA GLU A 80 9.58 7.17 3.72
C GLU A 80 8.39 6.51 4.43
N THR A 81 8.56 6.13 5.69
CA THR A 81 7.48 5.58 6.52
C THR A 81 7.21 6.47 7.73
N ASP A 82 5.93 6.72 8.05
CA ASP A 82 5.54 7.52 9.21
C ASP A 82 4.26 6.94 9.87
N TRP A 83 4.25 6.85 11.19
CA TRP A 83 3.09 6.39 11.97
C TRP A 83 1.87 7.31 11.82
N ARG A 84 2.08 8.57 11.45
CA ARG A 84 1.00 9.54 11.16
C ARG A 84 0.15 9.13 9.95
N LEU A 85 0.65 8.22 9.12
CA LEU A 85 -0.10 7.62 8.01
C LEU A 85 -0.79 6.29 8.40
N ASN A 86 -0.69 5.85 9.67
CA ASN A 86 -1.35 4.65 10.13
C ASN A 86 -2.89 4.76 10.02
N GLU A 87 -3.53 3.59 9.95
CA GLU A 87 -4.98 3.46 10.07
C GLU A 87 -5.47 4.07 11.39
N ARG A 88 -6.77 4.37 11.51
CA ARG A 88 -7.35 4.79 12.79
C ARG A 88 -7.05 3.75 13.89
N HIS A 89 -6.57 4.20 15.05
CA HIS A 89 -6.48 3.35 16.22
C HIS A 89 -7.90 3.12 16.80
N TYR A 90 -8.39 1.87 16.76
CA TYR A 90 -9.74 1.54 17.22
C TYR A 90 -9.86 1.30 18.73
N GLY A 91 -8.73 1.26 19.46
CA GLY A 91 -8.75 1.06 20.91
C GLY A 91 -8.95 -0.41 21.29
N ALA A 92 -9.61 -0.64 22.43
CA ALA A 92 -10.02 -1.94 22.95
C ALA A 92 -11.54 -2.10 22.79
#